data_AF-A0A6B3FPB5-F1
#
_entry.id   AF-A0A6B3FPB5-F1
#
_cell.length_a   1.000
_cell.length_b   1.000
_cell.length_c   1.000
_cell.angle_alpha   90.00
_cell.angle_beta   90.00
_cell.angle_gamma   90.00
#
_symmetry.space_group_name_H-M   'P 1'
#
loop_
_entity.id
_entity.type
_entity.pdbx_description
1 polymer ?
#
loop_
_entity_poly.entity_id
_entity_poly.type
_entity_poly.pdbx_seq_one_letter_code
_entity_poly.pdbx_strand_id
1 'polypeptide(L)'
;LRSVVFAGEAFPLGELRRLQEMLPGVRLVNGYGATESMAASFTDVPDPLPADQQALSIGHAHGGAEMTLVDTAGKVVTRPHVVAEIHLR
;
A
#
# COMPACT_ATOMS: atom_id res chain seq x y z
N LEU A 1 -20.89 -3.74 -6.86
CA LEU A 1 -19.84 -3.29 -5.92
C LEU A 1 -19.18 -2.05 -6.50
N ARG A 2 -18.78 -1.06 -5.70
CA ARG A 2 -18.07 0.14 -6.21
C ARG A 2 -16.56 0.07 -5.98
N SER A 3 -16.16 -0.48 -4.84
CA SER A 3 -14.76 -0.62 -4.48
C SER A 3 -14.52 -1.87 -3.62
N VAL A 4 -13.29 -2.38 -3.66
CA VAL A 4 -12.74 -3.37 -2.73
C VAL A 4 -11.54 -2.75 -2.04
N VAL A 5 -11.48 -2.86 -0.72
CA VAL A 5 -10.29 -2.53 0.07
C VAL A 5 -9.76 -3.84 0.65
N PHE A 6 -8.47 -4.10 0.48
CA PHE A 6 -7.78 -5.21 1.11
C PHE A 6 -6.58 -4.68 1.90
N ALA A 7 -6.21 -5.38 2.97
CA ALA A 7 -5.11 -5.01 3.86
C ALA A 7 -4.64 -6.23 4.65
N GLY A 8 -3.55 -6.08 5.40
CA GLY A 8 -3.04 -7.07 6.35
C GLY A 8 -1.86 -7.88 5.83
N GLU A 9 -1.90 -8.28 4.55
CA GLU A 9 -0.78 -8.95 3.87
C GLU A 9 -0.63 -8.49 2.42
N ALA A 10 0.53 -8.78 1.82
CA ALA A 10 0.77 -8.47 0.43
C ALA A 10 -0.16 -9.29 -0.47
N PHE A 11 -1.02 -8.62 -1.24
CA PHE A 11 -1.93 -9.31 -2.15
C PHE A 11 -1.14 -9.89 -3.35
N PRO A 12 -1.24 -11.21 -3.62
CA PRO A 12 -0.59 -11.84 -4.77
C PRO A 12 -1.02 -11.21 -6.11
N LEU A 13 -0.03 -10.74 -6.91
CA LEU A 13 -0.32 -9.93 -8.09
C LEU A 13 -1.02 -10.69 -9.22
N GLY A 14 -0.84 -12.02 -9.33
CA GLY A 14 -1.52 -12.84 -10.34
C GLY A 14 -3.03 -12.91 -10.08
N GLU A 15 -3.39 -13.12 -8.82
CA GLU A 15 -4.74 -13.16 -8.30
C GLU A 15 -5.40 -11.79 -8.39
N LEU A 16 -4.63 -10.71 -8.15
CA LEU A 16 -5.11 -9.34 -8.30
C LEU A 16 -5.45 -9.00 -9.75
N ARG A 17 -4.63 -9.43 -10.73
CA ARG A 17 -4.95 -9.28 -12.16
C ARG A 17 -6.24 -10.03 -12.52
N ARG A 18 -6.35 -11.28 -12.07
CA ARG A 18 -7.57 -12.07 -12.28
C ARG A 18 -8.79 -11.40 -11.64
N LEU A 19 -8.63 -10.77 -10.48
CA LEU A 19 -9.69 -10.01 -9.83
C LEU A 19 -10.12 -8.79 -10.66
N GLN A 20 -9.19 -8.05 -11.27
CA GLN A 20 -9.49 -6.93 -12.18
C GLN A 20 -10.30 -7.42 -13.41
N GLU A 21 -9.93 -8.56 -13.99
CA GLU A 21 -10.66 -9.17 -15.11
C GLU A 21 -12.10 -9.59 -14.71
N MET A 22 -12.28 -10.12 -13.51
CA MET A 22 -13.57 -10.58 -13.00
C MET A 22 -14.48 -9.42 -12.55
N LEU A 23 -13.91 -8.27 -12.17
CA LEU A 23 -14.63 -7.12 -11.61
C LEU A 23 -14.29 -5.83 -12.38
N PRO A 24 -14.59 -5.74 -13.68
CA PRO A 24 -14.27 -4.56 -14.47
C PRO A 24 -14.97 -3.31 -13.92
N GLY A 25 -14.21 -2.23 -13.75
CA GLY A 25 -14.70 -0.95 -13.24
C GLY A 25 -14.87 -0.88 -11.71
N VAL A 26 -14.51 -1.93 -10.96
CA VAL A 26 -14.45 -1.87 -9.50
C VAL A 26 -13.09 -1.31 -9.07
N ARG A 27 -13.12 -0.28 -8.22
CA ARG A 27 -11.91 0.33 -7.65
C ARG A 27 -11.25 -0.60 -6.63
N LEU A 28 -10.01 -0.99 -6.86
CA LEU A 28 -9.23 -1.79 -5.90
C LEU A 28 -8.26 -0.90 -5.13
N VAL A 29 -8.24 -1.04 -3.80
CA VAL A 29 -7.41 -0.20 -2.90
C VAL A 29 -6.60 -1.09 -1.97
N ASN A 30 -5.29 -0.89 -1.99
CA ASN A 30 -4.34 -1.51 -1.07
C ASN A 30 -4.24 -0.65 0.21
N GLY A 31 -4.76 -1.16 1.32
CA GLY A 31 -4.66 -0.57 2.64
C GLY A 31 -3.47 -1.12 3.41
N TYR A 32 -2.75 -0.26 4.11
CA TYR A 32 -1.65 -0.66 4.99
C TYR A 32 -1.75 0.03 6.34
N GLY A 33 -1.40 -0.70 7.40
CA GLY A 33 -1.19 -0.18 8.73
C GLY A 33 -1.25 -1.30 9.77
N ALA A 34 -1.08 -0.92 11.03
CA ALA A 34 -1.20 -1.81 12.18
C ALA A 34 -2.59 -1.69 12.83
N THR A 35 -2.96 -2.68 13.62
CA THR A 35 -4.22 -2.70 14.41
C THR A 35 -4.38 -1.41 15.23
N GLU A 36 -3.29 -0.94 15.83
CA GLU A 36 -3.21 0.27 16.67
C GLU A 36 -3.47 1.57 15.89
N SER A 37 -3.38 1.53 14.56
CA SER A 37 -3.49 2.70 13.68
C SER A 37 -4.71 2.70 12.76
N MET A 38 -5.58 1.67 12.82
CA MET A 38 -6.76 1.52 11.95
C MET A 38 -6.48 1.79 10.45
N ALA A 39 -5.38 1.21 9.94
CA ALA A 39 -4.78 1.49 8.62
C ALA A 39 -4.23 2.92 8.47
N ALA A 40 -2.91 3.03 8.29
CA ALA A 40 -2.18 4.28 8.13
C ALA A 40 -2.26 4.87 6.71
N SER A 41 -2.54 4.05 5.70
CA SER A 41 -2.54 4.47 4.31
C SER A 41 -3.51 3.66 3.43
N PHE A 42 -3.97 4.30 2.35
CA PHE A 42 -4.87 3.71 1.36
C PHE A 42 -4.41 4.12 -0.04
N THR A 43 -4.09 3.14 -0.88
CA THR A 43 -3.49 3.39 -2.19
C THR A 43 -4.30 2.72 -3.28
N ASP A 44 -4.66 3.49 -4.31
CA ASP A 44 -5.28 2.93 -5.50
C ASP A 44 -4.34 1.96 -6.21
N VAL A 45 -4.85 0.78 -6.50
CA VAL A 45 -4.16 -0.19 -7.35
C VAL A 45 -4.30 0.27 -8.80
N PRO A 46 -3.19 0.33 -9.58
CA PRO A 46 -3.26 0.62 -11.00
C PRO A 46 -4.19 -0.37 -11.73
N ASP A 47 -5.04 0.13 -12.62
CA ASP A 47 -5.94 -0.67 -13.45
C ASP A 47 -5.83 -0.23 -14.93
N PRO A 48 -5.25 -1.05 -15.83
CA PRO A 48 -4.72 -2.39 -15.56
C PRO A 48 -3.42 -2.35 -14.74
N LEU A 49 -3.18 -3.42 -13.97
CA LEU A 49 -1.89 -3.57 -13.28
C LEU A 49 -0.74 -3.71 -14.31
N PRO A 50 0.35 -2.92 -14.23
CA PRO A 50 1.49 -3.05 -15.15
C PRO A 50 2.08 -4.46 -15.14
N ALA A 51 2.50 -4.98 -16.30
CA ALA A 51 3.00 -6.37 -16.41
C ALA A 51 4.27 -6.63 -15.58
N ASP A 52 5.11 -5.60 -15.42
CA ASP A 52 6.36 -5.61 -14.68
C ASP A 52 6.20 -5.22 -13.20
N GLN A 53 4.97 -5.01 -12.73
CA GLN A 53 4.70 -4.75 -11.31
C GLN A 53 5.18 -5.93 -10.45
N GLN A 54 6.05 -5.65 -9.47
CA GLN A 54 6.58 -6.66 -8.54
C GLN A 54 5.99 -6.58 -7.13
N ALA A 55 5.55 -5.40 -6.70
CA ALA A 55 4.91 -5.19 -5.40
C ALA A 55 3.95 -3.99 -5.49
N LEU A 56 2.88 -3.98 -4.71
CA LEU A 56 2.00 -2.81 -4.64
C LEU A 56 2.61 -1.75 -3.73
N SER A 57 2.39 -0.48 -4.09
CA SER A 57 2.65 0.61 -3.17
C SER A 57 1.70 0.53 -1.98
N ILE A 58 2.22 0.77 -0.77
CA ILE A 58 1.41 1.05 0.42
C ILE A 58 1.06 2.54 0.53
N GLY A 59 1.62 3.38 -0.34
CA GLY A 59 1.31 4.81 -0.48
C GLY A 59 1.85 5.69 0.63
N HIS A 60 1.03 6.65 1.02
CA HIS A 60 1.36 7.70 2.00
C HIS A 60 0.33 7.72 3.12
N ALA A 61 0.73 8.28 4.26
CA ALA A 61 -0.17 8.48 5.38
C ALA A 61 -1.44 9.21 4.94
N HIS A 62 -2.61 8.71 5.37
CA HIS A 62 -3.84 9.45 5.20
C HIS A 62 -3.85 10.69 6.12
N GLY A 63 -4.79 11.61 5.88
CA GLY A 63 -4.92 12.81 6.73
C GLY A 63 -5.15 12.41 8.20
N GLY A 64 -4.33 12.97 9.10
CA GLY A 64 -4.38 12.68 10.54
C GLY A 64 -3.39 11.63 11.02
N ALA A 65 -2.66 10.96 10.12
CA ALA A 65 -1.54 10.09 10.45
C ALA A 65 -0.22 10.68 9.91
N GLU A 66 0.90 10.37 10.57
CA GLU A 66 2.25 10.60 10.07
C GLU A 66 2.95 9.26 9.83
N MET A 67 3.57 9.10 8.66
CA MET A 67 4.35 7.92 8.31
C MET A 67 5.77 8.34 7.95
N THR A 68 6.73 7.94 8.78
CA THR A 68 8.15 8.30 8.62
C THR A 68 9.01 7.06 8.44
N LEU A 69 10.00 7.13 7.56
CA LEU A 69 11.02 6.09 7.40
C LEU A 69 12.24 6.40 8.26
N VAL A 70 12.67 5.45 9.09
CA VAL A 70 13.78 5.62 10.03
C VAL A 70 14.82 4.51 9.82
N ASP A 71 16.10 4.89 9.67
CA ASP A 71 17.20 3.92 9.53
C ASP A 71 17.63 3.33 10.88
N THR A 72 18.57 2.37 10.84
CA THR A 72 19.07 1.70 12.06
C THR A 72 19.82 2.61 13.02
N ALA A 73 20.19 3.83 12.61
CA ALA A 73 20.81 4.84 13.47
C ALA A 73 19.76 5.82 14.06
N GLY A 74 18.46 5.60 13.79
CA GLY A 74 17.38 6.46 14.26
C GLY A 74 17.19 7.73 13.42
N LYS A 75 17.77 7.81 12.22
CA LYS A 75 17.69 9.00 11.37
C LYS A 75 16.57 8.85 10.33
N VAL A 76 15.85 9.95 10.09
CA VAL A 76 14.83 10.01 9.03
C VAL A 76 15.46 9.84 7.65
N VAL A 77 14.87 8.94 6.87
CA VAL A 77 15.24 8.64 5.49
C VAL A 77 14.32 9.39 4.53
N THR A 78 14.89 10.24 3.68
CA THR A 78 14.15 11.02 2.66
C THR A 78 14.57 10.67 1.23
N ARG A 79 15.52 9.75 1.07
CA ARG A 79 16.09 9.36 -0.24
C ARG A 79 15.42 8.08 -0.72
N PRO A 80 15.16 7.93 -2.03
CA PRO A 80 14.60 6.71 -2.58
C PRO A 80 15.59 5.53 -2.48
N HIS A 81 15.07 4.31 -2.60
CA HIS A 81 15.84 3.05 -2.64
C HIS A 81 16.67 2.76 -1.38
N VAL A 82 16.23 3.25 -0.23
CA VAL A 82 16.83 2.93 1.09
C VAL A 82 15.80 2.14 1.90
N VAL A 83 16.22 0.98 2.41
CA VAL A 83 15.40 0.17 3.32
C VAL A 83 15.49 0.76 4.73
N ALA A 84 14.34 0.92 5.36
CA ALA A 84 14.16 1.57 6.65
C ALA A 84 12.91 1.04 7.36
N GLU A 85 12.81 1.30 8.67
CA GLU A 85 11.63 0.97 9.47
C GLU A 85 10.55 2.05 9.32
N ILE A 86 9.28 1.64 9.31
CA ILE A 86 8.13 2.55 9.26
C ILE A 86 7.72 2.91 10.69
N HIS A 87 7.72 4.20 11.01
CA HIS A 87 7.17 4.75 12.24
C HIS A 87 5.85 5.48 11.96
N LEU A 88 4.82 5.16 12.75
CA LEU A 88 3.49 5.75 12.66
C LEU A 88 3.21 6.64 13.87
N ARG A 89 2.56 7.79 13.65
CA ARG A 89 2.04 8.69 14.71
C ARG A 89 0.67 9.22 14.36
#